data_AF-A0A7J8BEH0-F1
#
_entry.id   AF-A0A7J8BEH0-F1
#
_cell.length_a   1.000
_cell.length_b   1.000
_cell.length_c   1.000
_cell.angle_alpha   90.00
_cell.angle_beta   90.00
_cell.angle_gamma   90.00
#
_symmetry.space_group_name_H-M   'P 1'
#
loop_
_entity.id
_entity.type
_entity.pdbx_description
1 polymer ?
#
loop_
_entity_poly.entity_id
_entity_poly.type
_entity_poly.pdbx_seq_one_letter_code
_entity_poly.pdbx_strand_id
1 'polypeptide(L)'
;MVEVQARWAVRVLKGVNKLPPSSVMIEEVNARKENKPSGFGLYNCTALGVAYITYVDELLTYTNAKPNLFSMLLTDPRLAFTVFFGPCTSYQFRLTGPGKWEGARNVILTQWDRSLKVTKTRIVQESPSPFASLLKLFSSLALLGAIFPIFL
;
A
#
# COMPACT_ATOMS: atom_id res chain seq x y z
N MET A 1 4.88 12.41 3.39
CA MET A 1 3.69 13.21 3.78
C MET A 1 3.73 14.59 3.17
N VAL A 2 4.77 15.40 3.46
CA VAL A 2 4.94 16.77 2.92
C VAL A 2 4.82 16.84 1.40
N GLU A 3 5.44 15.91 0.68
CA GLU A 3 5.40 15.89 -0.79
C GLU A 3 3.97 15.71 -1.34
N VAL A 4 3.16 14.83 -0.74
CA VAL A 4 1.76 14.60 -1.15
C VAL A 4 0.87 15.80 -0.80
N GLN A 5 1.09 16.40 0.38
CA GLN A 5 0.43 17.64 0.79
C GLN A 5 0.74 18.78 -0.19
N ALA A 6 2.01 18.97 -0.56
CA ALA A 6 2.43 19.98 -1.52
C ALA A 6 1.79 19.74 -2.89
N ARG A 7 1.77 18.49 -3.38
CA ARG A 7 1.10 18.13 -4.64
C ARG A 7 -0.37 18.52 -4.67
N TRP A 8 -1.11 18.27 -3.59
CA TRP A 8 -2.50 18.66 -3.49
C TRP A 8 -2.64 20.19 -3.38
N ALA A 9 -1.88 20.84 -2.51
CA ALA A 9 -1.93 22.28 -2.26
C ALA A 9 -1.67 23.09 -3.53
N VAL A 10 -0.62 22.78 -4.32
CA VAL A 10 -0.32 23.52 -5.55
C VAL A 10 -1.41 23.35 -6.61
N ARG A 11 -2.14 22.24 -6.62
CA ARG A 11 -3.26 22.03 -7.54
C ARG A 11 -4.51 22.80 -7.12
N VAL A 12 -4.71 22.98 -5.81
CA VAL A 12 -5.73 23.90 -5.28
C VAL A 12 -5.39 25.34 -5.65
N LEU A 13 -4.14 25.77 -5.45
CA LEU A 13 -3.67 27.11 -5.83
C LEU A 13 -3.79 27.36 -7.33
N LYS A 14 -3.50 26.35 -8.16
CA LYS A 14 -3.70 26.41 -9.62
C LYS A 14 -5.18 26.41 -10.03
N GLY A 15 -6.10 26.12 -9.11
CA GLY A 15 -7.54 26.03 -9.37
C GLY A 15 -7.99 24.74 -10.07
N VAL A 16 -7.09 23.76 -10.24
CA VAL A 16 -7.39 22.44 -10.82
C VAL A 16 -8.20 21.59 -9.83
N ASN A 17 -7.90 21.74 -8.55
CA ASN A 17 -8.66 21.14 -7.46
C ASN A 17 -9.43 22.23 -6.73
N LYS A 18 -10.68 21.95 -6.34
CA LYS A 18 -11.51 22.86 -5.57
C LYS A 18 -11.69 22.33 -4.16
N LEU A 19 -11.61 23.23 -3.18
CA LEU A 19 -11.95 22.92 -1.81
C LEU A 19 -13.47 22.88 -1.65
N PRO A 20 -13.99 22.11 -0.67
CA PRO A 20 -15.40 22.15 -0.33
C PRO A 20 -15.77 23.51 0.30
N PRO A 21 -17.08 23.80 0.46
CA PRO A 21 -17.55 25.01 1.13
C PRO A 21 -16.99 25.13 2.56
N SER A 22 -16.84 26.38 3.03
CA SER A 22 -16.28 26.67 4.35
C SER A 22 -17.05 25.98 5.49
N SER A 23 -18.37 25.91 5.40
CA SER A 23 -19.21 25.23 6.40
C SER A 23 -18.83 23.75 6.56
N VAL A 24 -18.65 23.03 5.45
CA VAL A 24 -18.26 21.62 5.43
C VAL A 24 -16.85 21.42 6.00
N MET A 25 -15.90 22.29 5.63
CA MET A 25 -14.54 22.22 6.18
C MET A 25 -14.51 22.44 7.70
N ILE A 26 -15.26 23.42 8.20
CA ILE A 26 -15.32 23.74 9.63
C ILE A 26 -15.95 22.59 10.41
N GLU A 27 -17.04 22.01 9.89
CA GLU A 27 -17.70 20.86 10.48
C GLU A 27 -16.75 19.66 10.60
N GLU A 28 -16.05 19.31 9.53
CA GLU A 28 -15.09 18.21 9.52
C GLU A 28 -13.92 18.46 10.49
N VAL A 29 -13.38 19.68 10.53
CA VAL A 29 -12.31 20.07 11.45
C VAL A 29 -12.77 19.95 12.90
N ASN A 30 -14.00 20.38 13.21
CA ASN A 30 -14.55 20.27 14.56
C ASN A 30 -14.75 18.80 14.96
N ALA A 31 -15.28 17.96 14.07
CA ALA A 31 -15.40 16.52 14.32
C ALA A 31 -14.04 15.86 14.59
N ARG A 32 -12.98 16.24 13.85
CA ARG A 32 -11.61 15.76 14.08
C ARG A 32 -11.05 16.28 15.41
N LYS A 33 -11.31 17.55 15.78
CA LYS A 33 -10.87 18.14 17.06
C LYS A 33 -11.50 17.50 18.28
N GLU A 34 -12.76 17.07 18.17
CA GLU A 34 -13.44 16.36 19.25
C GLU A 34 -12.74 15.05 19.63
N ASN A 35 -11.90 14.48 18.74
CA ASN A 35 -11.11 13.27 18.97
C ASN A 35 -11.95 12.15 19.62
N LYS A 36 -13.21 12.03 19.21
CA LYS A 36 -14.11 11.00 19.75
C LYS A 36 -13.60 9.63 19.31
N PRO A 37 -13.29 8.71 20.24
CA PRO A 37 -12.90 7.36 19.86
C PRO A 37 -14.10 6.69 19.17
N SER A 38 -13.88 6.22 17.95
CA SER A 38 -14.89 5.50 17.16
C SER A 38 -15.22 4.10 17.71
N GLY A 39 -14.44 3.62 18.69
CA GLY A 39 -14.48 2.24 19.17
C GLY A 39 -13.77 1.22 18.28
N PHE A 40 -13.25 1.65 17.12
CA PHE A 40 -12.58 0.78 16.13
C PHE A 40 -11.27 1.39 15.63
N GLY A 41 -10.24 0.56 15.50
CA GLY A 41 -8.91 0.97 15.04
C GLY A 41 -8.03 1.55 16.15
N LEU A 42 -6.79 1.88 15.80
CA LEU A 42 -5.87 2.56 16.71
C LEU A 42 -6.33 4.00 16.93
N TYR A 43 -6.55 4.34 18.19
CA TYR A 43 -6.94 5.69 18.58
C TYR A 43 -5.72 6.63 18.49
N ASN A 44 -5.87 7.74 17.76
CA ASN A 44 -4.83 8.77 17.66
C ASN A 44 -4.94 9.71 18.87
N CYS A 45 -4.14 9.46 19.91
CA CYS A 45 -4.18 10.25 21.15
C CYS A 45 -3.53 11.65 21.04
N THR A 46 -2.98 12.03 19.88
CA THR A 46 -2.23 13.28 19.72
C THR A 46 -3.01 14.31 18.92
N ALA A 47 -2.86 15.59 19.27
CA ALA A 47 -3.60 16.69 18.66
C ALA A 47 -3.42 16.82 17.12
N LEU A 48 -2.32 16.30 16.58
CA LEU A 48 -2.02 16.25 15.15
C LEU A 48 -1.95 14.81 14.61
N GLY A 49 -2.31 13.83 15.42
CA GLY A 49 -2.22 12.42 15.08
C GLY A 49 -3.23 12.04 14.01
N VAL A 50 -2.74 11.55 12.88
CA VAL A 50 -3.59 11.03 11.79
C VAL A 50 -3.09 9.65 11.37
N ALA A 51 -4.02 8.78 10.97
CA ALA A 51 -3.67 7.50 10.37
C ALA A 51 -2.99 7.75 9.01
N TYR A 52 -1.70 7.42 8.93
CA TYR A 52 -0.85 7.77 7.78
C TYR A 52 -1.44 7.33 6.43
N ILE A 53 -1.86 6.08 6.31
CA ILE A 53 -2.37 5.52 5.05
C ILE A 53 -3.67 6.23 4.67
N THR A 54 -4.61 6.37 5.60
CA THR A 54 -5.89 7.06 5.37
C THR A 54 -5.68 8.49 4.89
N TYR A 55 -4.83 9.24 5.59
CA TYR A 55 -4.55 10.63 5.24
C TYR A 55 -3.91 10.78 3.85
N VAL A 56 -2.94 9.92 3.52
CA VAL A 56 -2.31 9.94 2.19
C VAL A 56 -3.31 9.52 1.10
N ASP A 57 -4.13 8.50 1.35
CA ASP A 57 -5.15 8.04 0.41
C ASP A 57 -6.22 9.10 0.13
N GLU A 58 -6.65 9.87 1.14
CA GLU A 58 -7.55 11.02 0.96
C GLU A 58 -6.95 12.03 -0.04
N LEU A 59 -5.70 12.44 0.18
CA LEU A 59 -5.02 13.41 -0.69
C LEU A 59 -4.77 12.86 -2.11
N LEU A 60 -4.41 11.58 -2.23
CA LEU A 60 -4.25 10.93 -3.52
C LEU A 60 -5.58 10.80 -4.26
N THR A 61 -6.68 10.60 -3.54
CA THR A 61 -8.03 10.61 -4.10
C THR A 61 -8.35 11.99 -4.66
N TYR A 62 -8.13 13.05 -3.87
CA TYR A 62 -8.34 14.43 -4.33
C TYR A 62 -7.51 14.76 -5.57
N THR A 63 -6.32 14.19 -5.71
CA THR A 63 -5.44 14.45 -6.86
C THR A 63 -5.59 13.45 -8.02
N ASN A 64 -6.54 12.51 -7.95
CA ASN A 64 -6.73 11.42 -8.91
C ASN A 64 -5.46 10.57 -9.13
N ALA A 65 -4.67 10.38 -8.08
CA ALA A 65 -3.42 9.61 -8.08
C ALA A 65 -3.47 8.38 -7.17
N LYS A 66 -4.62 8.07 -6.57
CA LYS A 66 -4.80 6.85 -5.78
C LYS A 66 -4.85 5.64 -6.72
N PRO A 67 -3.97 4.63 -6.57
CA PRO A 67 -4.02 3.43 -7.38
C PRO A 67 -5.28 2.62 -7.06
N ASN A 68 -5.99 2.16 -8.08
CA ASN A 68 -7.13 1.26 -7.91
C ASN A 68 -6.61 -0.18 -7.79
N LEU A 69 -6.62 -0.72 -6.58
CA LEU A 69 -6.07 -2.05 -6.29
C LEU A 69 -6.80 -3.18 -7.01
N PHE A 70 -8.12 -3.10 -7.17
CA PHE A 70 -8.89 -4.12 -7.89
C PHE A 70 -8.53 -4.15 -9.37
N SER A 71 -8.49 -2.99 -10.02
CA SER A 71 -8.06 -2.87 -11.42
C SER A 71 -6.60 -3.31 -11.60
N MET A 72 -5.73 -2.97 -10.64
CA MET A 72 -4.34 -3.38 -10.64
C MET A 72 -4.20 -4.90 -10.47
N LEU A 73 -5.04 -5.54 -9.66
CA LEU A 73 -5.04 -7.00 -9.49
C LEU A 73 -5.31 -7.74 -10.82
N LEU A 74 -6.17 -7.17 -11.67
CA LEU A 74 -6.49 -7.73 -12.98
C LEU A 74 -5.42 -7.48 -14.05
N THR A 75 -4.68 -6.37 -13.94
CA THR A 75 -3.73 -5.92 -14.98
C THR A 75 -2.27 -6.23 -14.64
N ASP A 76 -1.88 -6.11 -13.38
CA ASP A 76 -0.56 -6.46 -12.85
C ASP A 76 -0.71 -7.05 -11.43
N PRO A 77 -1.11 -8.34 -11.32
CA PRO A 77 -1.35 -8.98 -10.02
C PRO A 77 -0.12 -8.95 -9.13
N ARG A 78 1.09 -9.11 -9.69
CA ARG A 78 2.34 -9.08 -8.91
C ARG A 78 2.52 -7.73 -8.22
N LEU A 79 2.29 -6.63 -8.93
CA LEU A 79 2.34 -5.30 -8.33
C LEU A 79 1.21 -5.10 -7.31
N ALA A 80 -0.02 -5.56 -7.60
CA ALA A 80 -1.16 -5.48 -6.69
C ALA A 80 -0.89 -6.16 -5.34
N PHE A 81 -0.39 -7.40 -5.35
CA PHE A 81 0.00 -8.11 -4.13
C PHE A 81 1.11 -7.37 -3.39
N THR A 82 2.11 -6.84 -4.10
CA THR A 82 3.23 -6.12 -3.48
C THR A 82 2.79 -4.80 -2.83
N VAL A 83 1.83 -4.08 -3.43
CA VAL A 83 1.31 -2.82 -2.87
C VAL A 83 0.36 -3.07 -1.70
N PHE A 84 -0.48 -4.11 -1.77
CA PHE A 84 -1.47 -4.38 -0.71
C PHE A 84 -0.89 -5.09 0.51
N PHE A 85 -0.06 -6.14 0.30
CA PHE A 85 0.51 -6.93 1.40
C PHE A 85 1.96 -6.53 1.74
N GLY A 86 2.62 -5.76 0.89
CA GLY A 86 3.97 -5.27 1.14
C GLY A 86 3.99 -3.96 1.92
N PRO A 87 5.18 -3.38 2.12
CA PRO A 87 5.31 -2.09 2.79
C PRO A 87 4.66 -0.97 1.96
N CYS A 88 3.92 -0.10 2.63
CA CYS A 88 3.35 1.12 2.07
C CYS A 88 4.48 2.15 1.81
N THR A 89 5.17 2.01 0.67
CA THR A 89 6.30 2.88 0.32
C THR A 89 5.86 4.06 -0.55
N SER A 90 6.54 5.19 -0.40
CA SER A 90 6.18 6.45 -1.08
C SER A 90 6.17 6.36 -2.61
N TYR A 91 6.86 5.37 -3.19
CA TYR A 91 6.84 5.08 -4.63
C TYR A 91 5.41 4.78 -5.13
N GLN A 92 4.56 4.17 -4.31
CA GLN A 92 3.20 3.81 -4.69
C GLN A 92 2.30 5.04 -4.94
N PHE A 93 2.63 6.19 -4.35
CA PHE A 93 1.88 7.45 -4.48
C PHE A 93 2.07 8.11 -5.85
N ARG A 94 2.94 7.54 -6.70
CA ARG A 94 3.23 7.98 -8.07
C ARG A 94 3.07 6.84 -9.09
N LEU A 95 2.29 5.81 -8.75
CA LEU A 95 1.96 4.72 -9.69
C LEU A 95 0.96 5.14 -10.76
N THR A 96 0.01 6.01 -10.41
CA THR A 96 -1.08 6.44 -11.30
C THR A 96 -1.30 7.95 -11.20
N GLY A 97 -2.10 8.46 -12.12
CA GLY A 97 -2.56 9.85 -12.10
C GLY A 97 -1.50 10.90 -12.41
N PRO A 98 -1.80 12.18 -12.13
CA PRO A 98 -0.90 13.29 -12.42
C PRO A 98 0.41 13.20 -11.63
N GLY A 99 1.53 13.26 -12.35
CA GLY A 99 2.86 13.10 -11.77
C GLY A 99 3.27 11.65 -11.56
N LYS A 100 2.62 10.70 -12.26
CA LYS A 100 3.06 9.30 -12.36
C LYS A 100 4.54 9.25 -12.71
N TRP A 101 5.27 8.37 -12.02
CA TRP A 101 6.67 8.10 -12.30
C TRP A 101 6.81 6.71 -12.91
N GLU A 102 7.40 6.65 -14.11
CA GLU A 102 7.52 5.39 -14.85
C GLU A 102 8.38 4.34 -14.13
N GLY A 103 9.37 4.78 -13.33
CA GLY A 103 10.20 3.90 -12.51
C GLY A 103 9.50 3.32 -11.28
N ALA A 104 8.32 3.82 -10.89
CA ALA A 104 7.67 3.48 -9.62
C ALA A 104 7.45 1.97 -9.47
N ARG A 105 6.97 1.32 -10.53
CA ARG A 105 6.74 -0.13 -10.56
C ARG A 105 8.00 -0.92 -10.22
N ASN A 106 9.08 -0.65 -10.95
CA ASN A 106 10.34 -1.38 -10.78
C ASN A 106 10.87 -1.20 -9.36
N VAL A 107 10.82 0.04 -8.87
CA VAL A 107 11.34 0.37 -7.54
C VAL A 107 10.54 -0.29 -6.43
N ILE A 108 9.21 -0.40 -6.56
CA ILE A 108 8.39 -1.15 -5.60
C ILE A 108 8.76 -2.64 -5.61
N LEU A 109 8.91 -3.24 -6.79
CA LEU A 109 9.20 -4.67 -6.90
C LEU A 109 10.61 -5.05 -6.38
N THR A 110 11.60 -4.15 -6.53
CA THR A 110 12.98 -4.40 -6.07
C THR A 110 13.31 -3.73 -4.74
N GLN A 111 12.30 -3.33 -3.95
CA GLN A 111 12.52 -2.59 -2.70
C GLN A 111 13.25 -3.41 -1.64
N TRP A 112 12.94 -4.69 -1.54
CA TRP A 112 13.61 -5.60 -0.61
C TRP A 112 15.07 -5.84 -1.00
N ASP A 113 15.39 -5.93 -2.29
CA ASP A 113 16.76 -6.10 -2.76
C ASP A 113 17.66 -4.96 -2.26
N ARG A 114 17.17 -3.71 -2.33
CA ARG A 114 17.92 -2.54 -1.84
C ARG A 114 18.07 -2.54 -0.33
N SER A 115 16.99 -2.85 0.40
CA SER A 115 17.01 -2.89 1.87
C SER A 115 17.94 -3.99 2.41
N LEU A 116 17.98 -5.15 1.75
CA LEU A 116 18.81 -6.29 2.15
C LEU A 116 20.26 -6.14 1.68
N LYS A 117 20.51 -5.51 0.53
CA LYS A 117 21.86 -5.36 -0.04
C LYS A 117 22.83 -4.69 0.93
N VAL A 118 22.37 -3.71 1.71
CA VAL A 118 23.23 -2.99 2.66
C VAL A 118 23.52 -3.78 3.94
N THR A 119 22.69 -4.77 4.28
CA THR A 119 22.86 -5.60 5.48
C THR A 119 23.50 -6.96 5.20
N LYS A 120 23.38 -7.49 3.97
CA LYS A 120 23.97 -8.77 3.54
C LYS A 120 25.40 -8.58 3.02
N THR A 121 26.31 -8.14 3.91
CA THR A 121 27.73 -7.89 3.56
C THR A 121 28.56 -9.17 3.40
N ARG A 122 28.06 -10.30 3.90
CA ARG A 122 28.67 -11.63 3.75
C ARG A 122 27.73 -12.57 2.99
N ILE A 123 28.26 -13.23 1.97
CA ILE A 123 27.53 -14.29 1.23
C ILE A 123 27.69 -15.61 2.01
N VAL A 124 26.57 -16.23 2.34
CA VAL A 124 26.48 -17.54 3.00
C VAL A 124 25.67 -18.46 2.10
N GLN A 125 26.02 -19.74 2.06
CA GLN A 125 25.23 -20.76 1.37
C GLN A 125 23.84 -20.84 2.00
N GLU A 126 22.78 -20.68 1.20
CA GLU A 126 21.42 -20.75 1.71
C GLU A 126 21.06 -22.19 2.05
N SER A 127 20.56 -22.41 3.28
CA SER A 127 20.03 -23.70 3.67
C SER A 127 18.65 -23.93 3.03
N PRO A 128 18.25 -25.19 2.76
CA PRO A 128 16.93 -25.48 2.24
C PRO A 128 15.85 -24.92 3.17
N SER A 129 14.88 -24.15 2.64
CA SER A 129 13.85 -23.55 3.49
C SER A 129 12.85 -24.63 3.96
N PRO A 130 12.65 -24.79 5.29
CA PRO A 130 11.71 -25.77 5.83
C PRO A 130 10.28 -25.55 5.31
N PHE A 131 9.91 -24.28 5.07
CA PHE A 131 8.62 -23.90 4.52
C PHE A 131 8.42 -24.39 3.08
N ALA A 132 9.42 -24.29 2.20
CA ALA A 132 9.30 -24.81 0.84
C ALA A 132 9.22 -26.34 0.85
N SER A 133 9.95 -27.01 1.74
CA SER A 133 9.85 -28.46 1.93
C SER A 133 8.46 -28.87 2.41
N LEU A 134 7.89 -28.14 3.37
CA LEU A 134 6.55 -28.38 3.89
C LEU A 134 5.48 -28.17 2.82
N LEU A 135 5.60 -27.10 2.01
CA LEU A 135 4.67 -26.81 0.94
C LEU A 135 4.71 -27.89 -0.15
N LYS A 136 5.90 -28.39 -0.51
CA LYS A 136 6.07 -29.54 -1.41
C LYS A 136 5.41 -30.80 -0.86
N LEU A 137 5.55 -31.05 0.45
CA LEU A 137 4.93 -32.21 1.10
C LEU A 137 3.40 -32.10 1.04
N PHE A 138 2.82 -30.96 1.41
CA PHE A 138 1.38 -30.73 1.31
C PHE A 138 0.85 -30.86 -0.13
N SER A 139 1.56 -30.29 -1.11
CA SER A 139 1.19 -30.45 -2.52
C SER A 139 1.23 -31.91 -2.96
N SER A 140 2.22 -32.69 -2.52
CA SER A 140 2.33 -34.11 -2.84
C SER A 140 1.22 -34.97 -2.19
N LEU A 141 0.88 -34.68 -0.93
CA LEU A 141 -0.23 -35.32 -0.21
C LEU A 141 -1.59 -35.00 -0.87
N ALA A 142 -1.81 -33.74 -1.27
CA ALA A 142 -3.02 -33.34 -1.96
C ALA A 142 -3.17 -34.04 -3.32
N LEU A 143 -2.07 -34.18 -4.07
CA LEU A 143 -2.06 -34.90 -5.34
C LEU A 143 -2.39 -36.40 -5.15
N LEU A 144 -1.76 -37.04 -4.16
CA LEU A 144 -2.03 -38.44 -3.82
C LEU A 144 -3.50 -38.64 -3.39
N GLY A 145 -4.03 -37.75 -2.55
CA GLY A 145 -5.44 -37.79 -2.14
C GLY A 145 -6.43 -37.59 -3.29
N ALA A 146 -6.08 -36.80 -4.31
CA ALA A 146 -6.89 -36.62 -5.52
C ALA A 146 -6.85 -37.82 -6.48
N ILE A 147 -5.72 -38.55 -6.51
CA ILE A 147 -5.51 -39.70 -7.41
C ILE A 147 -6.03 -41.00 -6.79
N PHE A 148 -5.90 -41.18 -5.47
CA PHE A 148 -6.34 -42.36 -4.74
C PHE A 148 -7.78 -42.82 -5.04
N PRO A 149 -8.80 -41.94 -5.14
CA PRO A 149 -10.16 -42.36 -5.49
C PRO A 149 -10.39 -42.71 -6.97
N ILE A 150 -9.41 -42.52 -7.86
CA ILE A 150 -9.51 -42.90 -9.29
C ILE A 150 -9.21 -44.39 -9.48
N PHE A 151 -8.51 -45.01 -8.53
CA PHE A 151 -8.10 -46.41 -8.56
C PHE A 151 -8.94 -47.33 -7.66
N LEU A 152 -10.02 -46.81 -7.08
CA LEU A 152 -11.02 -47.54 -6.28
C LEU A 152 -12.33 -47.67 -7.07
#